data_AF-A0A1X7JSC2-F1
#
_entry.id   AF-A0A1X7JSC2-F1
#
_cell.length_a   1.000
_cell.length_b   1.000
_cell.length_c   1.000
_cell.angle_alpha   90.00
_cell.angle_beta   90.00
_cell.angle_gamma   90.00
#
_symmetry.space_group_name_H-M   'P 1'
#
loop_
_entity.id
_entity.type
_entity.pdbx_description
1 polymer ?
#
loop_
_entity_poly.entity_id
_entity_poly.type
_entity_poly.pdbx_seq_one_letter_code
_entity_poly.pdbx_strand_id
1 'polypeptide(L)'
;MIVFFLKLFLAHIMGDFLFQPRGWVEKRKYNVGYLLLHIAVHTVLLAILFIKELSVHWQALLFVICSHLVIDSFKIWMERTLNLKPLSAFLIDQFLHMLVLAGLTIFVFGFPSDWIPQLLSVKTMLYVIAFLLTTCVSPILLNVFFSRWKQEKEMQTKEVNSLVDAGMLIGIMERLLIVFFIQISFLSGVGFLLAAKSIFRFGDLANAKDTKFTEYVLLGTLASFMLAIVIGYGLLLSLKHLT
;
A
#
# COMPACT_ATOMS: atom_id res chain seq x y z
N MET A 1 16.05 10.88 16.33
CA MET A 1 14.92 9.95 16.06
C MET A 1 14.67 9.70 14.57
N ILE A 2 14.15 10.65 13.78
CA ILE A 2 13.72 10.37 12.38
C ILE A 2 14.89 9.91 11.50
N VAL A 3 16.02 10.62 11.53
CA VAL A 3 17.22 10.25 10.74
C VAL A 3 17.72 8.85 11.10
N PHE A 4 17.69 8.49 12.38
CA PHE A 4 18.08 7.17 12.86
C PHE A 4 17.17 6.08 12.27
N PHE A 5 15.85 6.25 12.37
CA PHE A 5 14.88 5.32 11.77
C PHE A 5 15.07 5.21 10.24
N LEU A 6 15.23 6.34 9.55
CA LEU A 6 15.42 6.34 8.09
C LEU A 6 16.69 5.61 7.67
N LYS A 7 17.79 5.72 8.42
CA LYS A 7 19.00 4.93 8.15
C LYS A 7 18.76 3.43 8.32
N LEU A 8 18.09 3.01 9.41
CA LEU A 8 17.73 1.61 9.63
C LEU A 8 16.80 1.08 8.52
N PHE A 9 15.78 1.86 8.18
CA PHE A 9 14.81 1.52 7.14
C PHE A 9 15.45 1.46 5.75
N LEU A 10 16.39 2.36 5.45
CA LEU A 10 17.16 2.35 4.22
C LEU A 10 18.04 1.10 4.12
N ALA A 11 18.75 0.73 5.20
CA ALA A 11 19.52 -0.53 5.24
C ALA A 11 18.61 -1.73 4.99
N HIS A 12 17.44 -1.77 5.63
CA HIS A 12 16.45 -2.83 5.44
C HIS A 12 16.00 -2.94 3.97
N ILE A 13 15.57 -1.83 3.37
CA ILE A 13 15.12 -1.82 1.96
C ILE A 13 16.26 -2.27 1.03
N MET A 14 17.46 -1.73 1.22
CA MET A 14 18.60 -2.08 0.38
C MET A 14 18.98 -3.56 0.56
N GLY A 15 18.98 -4.09 1.78
CA GLY A 15 19.32 -5.48 2.03
C GLY A 15 18.30 -6.45 1.44
N ASP A 16 17.01 -6.25 1.70
CA ASP A 16 15.95 -7.19 1.31
C ASP A 16 15.56 -7.11 -0.17
N PHE A 17 15.59 -5.93 -0.79
CA PHE A 17 15.07 -5.74 -2.14
C PHE A 17 16.15 -5.47 -3.20
N LEU A 18 17.23 -4.79 -2.84
CA LEU A 18 18.29 -4.45 -3.79
C LEU A 18 19.42 -5.50 -3.80
N PHE A 19 19.82 -5.98 -2.63
CA PHE A 19 20.98 -6.86 -2.45
C PHE A 19 20.65 -8.30 -2.01
N GLN A 20 19.39 -8.72 -2.12
CA GLN A 20 18.97 -10.12 -1.94
C GLN A 20 18.56 -10.75 -3.29
N PRO A 21 19.49 -11.37 -4.03
CA PRO A 21 19.16 -12.08 -5.27
C PRO A 21 18.16 -13.22 -5.05
N ARG A 22 17.26 -13.44 -6.01
CA ARG A 22 16.26 -14.54 -5.99
C ARG A 22 16.91 -15.92 -5.74
N GLY A 23 18.10 -16.16 -6.29
CA GLY A 23 18.83 -17.41 -6.08
C GLY A 23 19.21 -17.67 -4.61
N TRP A 24 19.43 -16.64 -3.79
CA TRP A 24 19.68 -16.82 -2.35
C TRP A 24 18.38 -17.14 -1.60
N VAL A 25 17.28 -16.51 -2.00
CA VAL A 25 15.93 -16.74 -1.45
C VAL A 25 15.48 -18.19 -1.63
N GLU A 26 15.79 -18.80 -2.77
CA GLU A 26 15.47 -20.20 -3.01
C GLU A 26 16.40 -21.14 -2.24
N LYS A 27 17.72 -20.87 -2.27
CA LYS A 27 18.73 -21.76 -1.69
C LYS A 27 18.79 -21.70 -0.16
N ARG A 28 18.39 -20.59 0.47
CA ARG A 28 18.35 -20.46 1.95
C ARG A 28 17.42 -21.47 2.62
N LYS A 29 16.47 -22.05 1.87
CA LYS A 29 15.63 -23.13 2.38
C LYS A 29 16.49 -24.35 2.74
N TYR A 30 17.46 -24.71 1.90
CA TYR A 30 18.23 -25.95 2.07
C TYR A 30 19.63 -25.71 2.62
N ASN A 31 20.15 -24.49 2.54
CA ASN A 31 21.49 -24.14 3.01
C ASN A 31 21.48 -22.80 3.76
N VAL A 32 21.73 -22.87 5.06
CA VAL A 32 21.76 -21.72 5.99
C VAL A 32 22.82 -20.69 5.61
N GLY A 33 23.87 -21.06 4.86
CA GLY A 33 24.91 -20.14 4.40
C GLY A 33 24.36 -18.97 3.58
N TYR A 34 23.30 -19.16 2.79
CA TYR A 34 22.68 -18.06 2.03
C TYR A 34 21.90 -17.09 2.93
N LEU A 35 21.34 -17.58 4.04
CA LEU A 35 20.74 -16.72 5.06
C LEU A 35 21.83 -15.90 5.77
N LEU A 36 22.92 -16.54 6.20
CA LEU A 36 24.03 -15.84 6.85
C LEU A 36 24.68 -14.80 5.94
N LEU A 37 24.79 -15.09 4.65
CA LEU A 37 25.32 -14.14 3.67
C LEU A 37 24.40 -12.94 3.48
N HIS A 38 23.08 -13.13 3.53
CA HIS A 38 22.12 -12.03 3.57
C HIS A 38 22.24 -11.17 4.84
N ILE A 39 22.40 -11.80 6.00
CA ILE A 39 22.65 -11.08 7.25
C ILE A 39 23.98 -10.32 7.24
N ALA A 40 25.02 -10.87 6.58
CA ALA A 40 26.29 -10.18 6.37
C ALA A 40 26.11 -8.90 5.53
N VAL A 41 25.27 -8.94 4.48
CA VAL A 41 24.92 -7.75 3.70
C VAL A 41 24.26 -6.69 4.59
N HIS A 42 23.27 -7.06 5.40
CA HIS A 42 22.64 -6.13 6.35
C HIS A 42 23.64 -5.55 7.35
N THR A 43 24.56 -6.37 7.86
CA THR A 43 25.61 -5.94 8.77
C THR A 43 26.52 -4.88 8.13
N VAL A 44 26.94 -5.10 6.88
CA VAL A 44 27.77 -4.15 6.13
C VAL A 44 27.00 -2.85 5.85
N LEU A 45 25.74 -2.93 5.43
CA LEU A 45 24.90 -1.75 5.16
C LEU A 45 24.72 -0.90 6.42
N LEU A 46 24.40 -1.53 7.55
CA LEU A 46 24.27 -0.85 8.83
C LEU A 46 25.60 -0.22 9.28
N ALA A 47 26.71 -0.95 9.15
CA ALA A 47 28.04 -0.42 9.49
C ALA A 47 28.40 0.82 8.66
N ILE A 48 28.09 0.82 7.36
CA ILE A 48 28.32 1.97 6.46
C ILE A 48 27.45 3.16 6.87
N LEU A 49 26.14 2.96 7.03
CA LEU A 49 25.21 4.07 7.34
C LEU A 49 25.43 4.68 8.73
N PHE A 50 25.96 3.89 9.67
CA PHE A 50 26.23 4.31 11.04
C PHE A 50 27.72 4.48 11.37
N ILE A 51 28.61 4.55 10.38
CA ILE A 51 30.07 4.57 10.61
C ILE A 51 30.53 5.63 11.62
N LYS A 52 29.91 6.82 11.63
CA LYS A 52 30.23 7.91 12.56
C LYS A 52 29.59 7.78 13.94
N GLU A 53 28.54 6.97 14.06
CA GLU A 53 27.69 6.83 15.25
C GLU A 53 27.80 5.42 15.87
N LEU A 54 28.71 4.59 15.33
CA LEU A 54 28.82 3.17 15.65
C LEU A 54 29.11 2.96 17.13
N SER A 55 30.00 3.77 17.72
CA SER A 55 30.34 3.68 19.14
C SER A 55 29.16 3.95 20.07
N VAL A 56 28.18 4.74 19.62
CA VAL A 56 27.00 5.13 20.42
C VAL A 56 25.88 4.10 20.25
N HIS A 57 25.72 3.53 19.06
CA HIS A 57 24.55 2.73 18.69
C HIS A 57 24.84 1.25 18.42
N TRP A 58 26.04 0.74 18.72
CA TRP A 58 26.42 -0.64 18.40
C TRP A 58 25.46 -1.70 18.97
N GLN A 59 24.92 -1.51 20.19
CA GLN A 59 23.93 -2.46 20.75
C GLN A 59 22.65 -2.48 19.93
N ALA A 60 22.19 -1.30 19.49
CA ALA A 60 20.99 -1.16 18.69
C ALA A 60 21.16 -1.83 17.32
N LEU A 61 22.33 -1.65 16.68
CA LEU A 61 22.62 -2.31 15.39
C LEU A 61 22.73 -3.82 15.54
N LEU A 62 23.39 -4.30 16.59
CA LEU A 62 23.47 -5.73 16.89
C LEU A 62 22.08 -6.33 17.11
N PHE A 63 21.20 -5.62 17.83
CA PHE A 63 19.81 -6.04 18.02
C PHE A 63 19.06 -6.15 16.69
N VAL A 64 19.21 -5.17 15.78
CA VAL A 64 18.58 -5.23 14.45
C VAL A 64 19.08 -6.44 13.67
N ILE A 65 20.40 -6.68 13.63
CA ILE A 65 21.00 -7.83 12.92
C ILE A 65 20.45 -9.15 13.46
N CYS A 66 20.43 -9.31 14.78
CA CYS A 66 19.90 -10.51 15.43
C CYS A 66 18.40 -10.68 15.17
N SER A 67 17.62 -9.61 15.26
CA SER A 67 16.18 -9.65 15.00
C SER A 67 15.87 -10.01 13.54
N HIS A 68 16.65 -9.51 12.59
CA HIS A 68 16.51 -9.82 11.16
C HIS A 68 16.73 -11.31 10.92
N LEU A 69 17.82 -11.86 11.46
CA LEU A 69 18.08 -13.32 11.41
C LEU A 69 16.92 -14.15 11.99
N VAL A 70 16.35 -13.72 13.12
CA VAL A 70 15.21 -14.40 13.76
C VAL A 70 13.97 -14.32 12.88
N ILE A 71 13.64 -13.15 12.33
CA ILE A 71 12.44 -12.95 11.51
C ILE A 71 12.56 -13.73 10.20
N ASP A 72 13.70 -13.68 9.51
CA ASP A 72 13.95 -14.44 8.29
C ASP A 72 13.88 -15.95 8.53
N SER A 73 14.43 -16.42 9.65
CA SER A 73 14.32 -17.83 10.05
C SER A 73 12.87 -18.22 10.33
N PHE A 74 12.12 -17.35 11.00
CA PHE A 74 10.70 -17.53 11.29
C PHE A 74 9.87 -17.57 10.00
N LYS A 75 10.17 -16.73 9.00
CA LYS A 75 9.55 -16.76 7.67
C LYS A 75 9.77 -18.11 6.96
N ILE A 76 11.00 -18.62 6.96
CA ILE A 76 11.31 -19.93 6.36
C ILE A 76 10.52 -21.04 7.07
N TRP A 77 10.41 -20.97 8.40
CA TRP A 77 9.60 -21.91 9.18
C TRP A 77 8.10 -21.81 8.83
N MET A 78 7.54 -20.60 8.77
CA MET A 78 6.13 -20.38 8.40
C MET A 78 5.80 -20.93 7.01
N GLU A 79 6.66 -20.69 6.02
CA GLU A 79 6.49 -21.21 4.65
C GLU A 79 6.50 -22.74 4.61
N ARG A 80 7.24 -23.39 5.50
CA ARG A 80 7.39 -24.87 5.53
C ARG A 80 6.32 -25.57 6.34
N THR A 81 5.95 -25.01 7.49
CA THR A 81 5.11 -25.69 8.48
C THR A 81 3.65 -25.26 8.40
N LEU A 82 3.39 -23.99 8.11
CA LEU A 82 2.03 -23.42 8.15
C LEU A 82 1.35 -23.35 6.77
N ASN A 83 2.03 -23.75 5.70
CA ASN A 83 1.55 -23.67 4.31
C ASN A 83 0.95 -22.29 3.96
N LEU A 84 1.51 -21.21 4.53
CA LEU A 84 1.04 -19.85 4.26
C LEU A 84 1.25 -19.50 2.79
N LYS A 85 0.29 -18.75 2.23
CA LYS A 85 0.44 -18.19 0.89
C LYS A 85 1.68 -17.28 0.84
N PRO A 86 2.45 -17.27 -0.27
CA PRO A 86 3.69 -16.50 -0.37
C PRO A 86 3.52 -15.02 -0.02
N LEU A 87 2.42 -14.40 -0.48
CA LEU A 87 2.12 -13.00 -0.18
C LEU A 87 1.90 -12.75 1.32
N SER A 88 1.17 -13.64 2.01
CA SER A 88 0.91 -13.49 3.45
C SER A 88 2.19 -13.62 4.28
N ALA A 89 3.03 -14.62 3.97
CA ALA A 89 4.32 -14.78 4.63
C ALA A 89 5.24 -13.56 4.40
N PHE A 90 5.25 -13.02 3.17
CA PHE A 90 5.98 -11.80 2.85
C PHE A 90 5.46 -10.56 3.61
N LEU A 91 4.14 -10.37 3.70
CA LEU A 91 3.56 -9.23 4.41
C LEU A 91 3.82 -9.30 5.92
N ILE A 92 3.70 -10.50 6.53
CA ILE A 92 4.01 -10.70 7.95
C ILE A 92 5.49 -10.41 8.22
N ASP A 93 6.37 -10.92 7.37
CA ASP A 93 7.81 -10.69 7.44
C ASP A 93 8.16 -9.18 7.41
N GLN A 94 7.66 -8.42 6.44
CA GLN A 94 7.92 -6.99 6.36
C GLN A 94 7.30 -6.22 7.54
N PHE A 95 6.13 -6.64 8.02
CA PHE A 95 5.50 -6.03 9.19
C PHE A 95 6.34 -6.23 10.46
N LEU A 96 6.86 -7.44 10.69
CA LEU A 96 7.71 -7.73 11.85
C LEU A 96 9.01 -6.91 11.82
N HIS A 97 9.65 -6.79 10.65
CA HIS A 97 10.83 -5.93 10.50
C HIS A 97 10.50 -4.47 10.85
N MET A 98 9.41 -3.93 10.31
CA MET A 98 8.99 -2.55 10.61
C MET A 98 8.68 -2.32 12.09
N LEU A 99 8.07 -3.30 12.76
CA LEU A 99 7.84 -3.24 14.21
C LEU A 99 9.15 -3.19 14.99
N VAL A 100 10.15 -3.99 14.61
CA VAL A 100 11.46 -3.96 15.27
C VAL A 100 12.13 -2.60 15.06
N LEU A 101 12.16 -2.08 13.84
CA LEU A 101 12.80 -0.79 13.56
C LEU A 101 12.11 0.37 14.29
N ALA A 102 10.78 0.40 14.28
CA ALA A 102 10.00 1.41 14.97
C ALA A 102 10.12 1.29 16.50
N GLY A 103 9.97 0.08 17.04
CA GLY A 103 10.09 -0.22 18.46
C GLY A 103 11.47 0.12 19.02
N LEU A 104 12.54 -0.24 18.30
CA LEU A 104 13.90 0.12 18.68
C LEU A 104 14.12 1.64 18.65
N THR A 105 13.60 2.33 17.64
CA THR A 105 13.70 3.79 17.55
C THR A 105 13.02 4.46 18.75
N ILE A 106 11.81 4.01 19.11
CA ILE A 106 11.08 4.49 20.28
C ILE A 106 11.82 4.15 21.57
N PHE A 107 12.39 2.95 21.67
CA PHE A 107 13.18 2.54 22.84
C PHE A 107 14.41 3.45 23.05
N VAL A 108 15.11 3.82 21.98
CA VAL A 108 16.33 4.66 22.05
C VAL A 108 16.02 6.13 22.29
N PHE A 109 14.98 6.68 21.66
CA PHE A 109 14.68 8.12 21.69
C PHE A 109 13.47 8.52 22.54
N GLY A 110 12.75 7.54 23.10
CA GLY A 110 11.47 7.75 23.77
C GLY A 110 10.29 7.81 22.81
N PHE A 111 9.08 7.71 23.37
CA PHE A 111 7.85 7.91 22.61
C PHE A 111 7.62 9.42 22.39
N PRO A 112 7.43 9.89 21.15
CA PRO A 112 7.24 11.31 20.91
C PRO A 112 5.93 11.80 21.54
N SER A 113 6.01 12.84 22.37
CA SER A 113 4.85 13.43 23.06
C SER A 113 3.75 13.88 22.10
N ASP A 114 4.14 14.30 20.90
CA ASP A 114 3.24 14.94 19.94
C ASP A 114 2.51 13.94 19.05
N TRP A 115 2.87 12.65 19.09
CA TRP A 115 2.26 11.64 18.22
C TRP A 115 0.77 11.42 18.51
N ILE A 116 0.36 11.33 19.78
CA ILE A 116 -1.05 11.13 20.14
C ILE A 116 -1.88 12.36 19.75
N PRO A 117 -1.49 13.60 20.13
CA PRO A 117 -2.18 14.80 19.67
C PRO A 117 -2.26 14.93 18.15
N GLN A 118 -1.19 14.56 17.43
CA GLN A 118 -1.15 14.66 15.97
C GLN A 118 -2.01 13.58 15.28
N LEU A 119 -2.08 12.37 15.83
CA LEU A 119 -2.97 11.30 15.35
C LEU A 119 -4.45 11.70 15.52
N LEU A 120 -4.77 12.37 16.63
CA LEU A 120 -6.11 12.87 16.91
C LEU A 120 -6.36 14.29 16.39
N SER A 121 -5.45 14.83 15.58
CA SER A 121 -5.62 16.17 15.01
C SER A 121 -6.75 16.20 13.98
N VAL A 122 -7.40 17.35 13.87
CA VAL A 122 -8.46 17.59 12.87
C VAL A 122 -7.95 17.30 11.45
N LYS A 123 -6.68 17.64 11.16
CA LYS A 123 -6.02 17.33 9.89
C LYS A 123 -5.96 15.83 9.60
N THR A 124 -5.54 15.02 10.57
CA THR A 124 -5.50 13.56 10.43
C THR A 124 -6.91 12.97 10.26
N MET A 125 -7.89 13.47 11.03
CA MET A 125 -9.28 13.06 10.89
C MET A 125 -9.84 13.35 9.49
N LEU A 126 -9.55 14.53 8.92
CA LEU A 126 -9.96 14.88 7.56
C LEU A 126 -9.38 13.91 6.52
N TYR A 127 -8.10 13.55 6.62
CA TYR A 127 -7.50 12.56 5.74
C TYR A 127 -8.14 11.17 5.88
N VAL A 128 -8.40 10.72 7.12
CA VAL A 128 -9.05 9.43 7.38
C VAL A 128 -10.47 9.42 6.81
N ILE A 129 -11.25 10.48 7.02
CA ILE A 129 -12.61 10.61 6.46
C ILE A 129 -12.56 10.58 4.94
N ALA A 130 -11.69 11.37 4.30
CA ALA A 130 -11.57 11.39 2.84
C ALA A 130 -11.16 10.02 2.29
N PHE A 131 -10.24 9.32 2.97
CA PHE A 131 -9.83 7.97 2.58
C PHE A 131 -11.00 6.98 2.67
N LEU A 132 -11.74 6.96 3.78
CA LEU A 132 -12.92 6.09 3.96
C LEU A 132 -14.04 6.42 2.97
N LEU A 133 -14.28 7.71 2.70
CA LEU A 133 -15.24 8.14 1.69
C LEU A 133 -14.86 7.59 0.31
N THR A 134 -13.58 7.62 -0.03
CA THR A 134 -13.05 7.20 -1.34
C THR A 134 -13.04 5.68 -1.52
N THR A 135 -12.62 4.94 -0.50
CA THR A 135 -12.37 3.49 -0.58
C THR A 135 -13.58 2.65 -0.19
N CYS A 136 -14.33 3.06 0.84
CA CYS A 136 -15.44 2.29 1.38
C CYS A 136 -16.81 2.84 0.96
N VAL A 137 -17.06 4.13 1.20
CA VAL A 137 -18.41 4.71 1.01
C VAL A 137 -18.75 4.87 -0.47
N SER A 138 -17.80 5.36 -1.29
CA SER A 138 -18.00 5.57 -2.73
C SER A 138 -18.43 4.32 -3.50
N PRO A 139 -17.74 3.16 -3.41
CA PRO A 139 -18.20 1.97 -4.11
C PRO A 139 -19.57 1.48 -3.63
N ILE A 140 -19.90 1.59 -2.33
CA ILE A 140 -21.23 1.25 -1.81
C ILE A 140 -22.30 2.17 -2.40
N LEU A 141 -22.06 3.49 -2.40
CA LEU A 141 -23.00 4.48 -2.92
C LEU A 141 -23.27 4.29 -4.41
N LEU A 142 -22.24 4.05 -5.20
CA LEU A 142 -22.37 3.76 -6.63
C LEU A 142 -23.13 2.45 -6.87
N ASN A 143 -22.82 1.38 -6.12
CA ASN A 143 -23.53 0.11 -6.23
C ASN A 143 -25.03 0.25 -5.91
N VAL A 144 -25.38 1.00 -4.87
CA VAL A 144 -26.78 1.28 -4.52
C VAL A 144 -27.46 2.13 -5.60
N PHE A 145 -26.82 3.20 -6.08
CA PHE A 145 -27.37 4.08 -7.11
C PHE A 145 -27.66 3.32 -8.41
N PHE A 146 -26.75 2.44 -8.82
CA PHE A 146 -26.85 1.69 -10.06
C PHE A 146 -27.56 0.34 -9.94
N SER A 147 -27.91 -0.10 -8.73
CA SER A 147 -28.60 -1.38 -8.47
C SER A 147 -29.90 -1.56 -9.27
N ARG A 148 -30.62 -0.46 -9.54
CA ARG A 148 -31.86 -0.46 -10.33
C ARG A 148 -31.67 -0.87 -11.79
N TRP A 149 -30.47 -0.72 -12.34
CA TRP A 149 -30.12 -1.12 -13.72
C TRP A 149 -29.40 -2.47 -13.78
N LYS A 150 -28.90 -2.98 -12.65
CA LYS A 150 -28.21 -4.28 -12.55
C LYS A 150 -29.17 -5.47 -12.63
N GLN A 151 -30.44 -5.27 -12.25
CA GLN A 151 -31.47 -6.32 -12.19
C GLN A 151 -31.77 -7.00 -13.54
N GLU A 152 -31.36 -6.42 -14.67
CA GLU A 152 -31.65 -6.96 -16.00
C GLU A 152 -30.67 -8.07 -16.46
N LYS A 153 -29.49 -8.21 -15.81
CA LYS A 153 -28.42 -9.13 -16.28
C LYS A 153 -28.01 -10.24 -15.30
N GLU A 154 -28.30 -10.13 -14.01
CA GLU A 154 -27.95 -11.18 -13.02
C GLU A 154 -28.82 -12.46 -13.13
N MET A 155 -29.85 -12.48 -13.99
CA MET A 155 -30.63 -13.69 -14.27
C MET A 155 -29.94 -14.69 -15.23
N GLN A 156 -28.81 -14.36 -15.88
CA GLN A 156 -28.24 -15.22 -16.94
C GLN A 156 -26.84 -15.80 -16.72
N THR A 157 -26.04 -15.33 -15.77
CA THR A 157 -24.66 -15.87 -15.61
C THR A 157 -24.22 -15.91 -14.15
N LYS A 158 -24.61 -16.96 -13.44
CA LYS A 158 -23.89 -17.41 -12.24
C LYS A 158 -22.61 -18.13 -12.69
N GLU A 159 -21.56 -17.38 -12.98
CA GLU A 159 -20.21 -17.93 -12.80
C GLU A 159 -19.72 -17.52 -11.40
N VAL A 160 -19.90 -18.48 -10.50
CA VAL A 160 -19.28 -18.49 -9.19
C VAL A 160 -17.82 -18.85 -9.40
N ASN A 161 -16.91 -17.99 -8.95
CA ASN A 161 -15.44 -18.13 -8.90
C ASN A 161 -14.66 -17.44 -10.02
N SER A 162 -14.28 -16.18 -9.83
CA SER A 162 -12.86 -15.80 -9.83
C SER A 162 -12.69 -14.34 -9.41
N LEU A 163 -11.68 -14.10 -8.57
CA LEU A 163 -11.16 -12.80 -8.12
C LEU A 163 -12.16 -11.98 -7.28
N VAL A 164 -11.78 -11.65 -6.04
CA VAL A 164 -12.35 -10.46 -5.37
C VAL A 164 -12.31 -9.30 -6.37
N ASP A 165 -13.48 -8.70 -6.65
CA ASP A 165 -13.78 -7.76 -7.73
C ASP A 165 -12.59 -6.92 -8.23
N ALA A 166 -11.88 -7.39 -9.26
CA ALA A 166 -10.80 -6.62 -9.88
C ALA A 166 -11.31 -5.25 -10.36
N GLY A 167 -12.56 -5.18 -10.83
CA GLY A 167 -13.24 -3.93 -11.19
C GLY A 167 -13.46 -2.98 -10.00
N MET A 168 -13.79 -3.51 -8.81
CA MET A 168 -13.91 -2.70 -7.59
C MET A 168 -12.55 -2.13 -7.19
N LEU A 169 -11.49 -2.95 -7.22
CA LEU A 169 -10.13 -2.52 -6.90
C LEU A 169 -9.63 -1.45 -7.89
N ILE A 170 -9.83 -1.65 -9.20
CA ILE A 170 -9.53 -0.65 -10.24
C ILE A 170 -10.26 0.66 -9.92
N GLY A 171 -11.56 0.60 -9.63
CA GLY A 171 -12.34 1.79 -9.27
C GLY A 171 -11.83 2.49 -8.01
N ILE A 172 -11.41 1.75 -6.98
CA ILE A 172 -10.80 2.33 -5.77
C ILE A 172 -9.47 3.02 -6.12
N MET A 173 -8.61 2.38 -6.90
CA MET A 173 -7.31 2.94 -7.32
C MET A 173 -7.48 4.23 -8.11
N GLU A 174 -8.42 4.27 -9.06
CA GLU A 174 -8.71 5.47 -9.84
C GLU A 174 -9.17 6.62 -8.96
N ARG A 175 -10.12 6.39 -8.03
CA ARG A 175 -10.61 7.45 -7.15
C ARG A 175 -9.51 7.96 -6.21
N LEU A 176 -8.64 7.08 -5.71
CA LEU A 176 -7.48 7.47 -4.91
C LEU A 176 -6.51 8.35 -5.71
N LEU A 177 -6.25 8.01 -6.98
CA LEU A 177 -5.42 8.84 -7.86
C LEU A 177 -6.04 10.22 -8.12
N ILE A 178 -7.36 10.29 -8.32
CA ILE A 178 -8.06 11.57 -8.52
C ILE A 178 -7.93 12.45 -7.27
N VAL A 179 -8.22 11.90 -6.09
CA VAL A 179 -8.08 12.64 -4.82
C VAL A 179 -6.64 13.09 -4.64
N PHE A 180 -5.65 12.22 -4.89
CA PHE A 180 -4.23 12.55 -4.84
C PHE A 180 -3.86 13.70 -5.79
N PHE A 181 -4.25 13.63 -7.06
CA PHE A 181 -3.99 14.67 -8.06
C PHE A 181 -4.56 16.03 -7.65
N ILE A 182 -5.75 16.06 -7.05
CA ILE A 182 -6.33 17.30 -6.53
C ILE A 182 -5.52 17.85 -5.35
N GLN A 183 -5.07 17.00 -4.42
CA GLN A 183 -4.26 17.45 -3.28
C GLN A 183 -2.92 18.07 -3.71
N ILE A 184 -2.30 17.56 -4.78
CA ILE A 184 -1.06 18.13 -5.33
C ILE A 184 -1.28 19.21 -6.39
N SER A 185 -2.53 19.67 -6.59
CA SER A 185 -2.91 20.66 -7.60
C SER A 185 -2.59 20.26 -9.06
N PHE A 186 -2.51 18.96 -9.36
CA PHE A 186 -2.25 18.42 -10.69
C PHE A 186 -3.55 18.04 -11.42
N LEU A 187 -4.39 19.03 -11.73
CA LEU A 187 -5.71 18.80 -12.34
C LEU A 187 -5.64 18.13 -13.72
N SER A 188 -4.57 18.40 -14.49
CA SER A 188 -4.29 17.71 -15.75
C SER A 188 -4.15 16.19 -15.59
N GLY A 189 -3.69 15.70 -14.44
CA GLY A 189 -3.64 14.26 -14.12
C GLY A 189 -5.01 13.60 -14.09
N VAL A 190 -6.03 14.30 -13.59
CA VAL A 190 -7.42 13.80 -13.59
C VAL A 190 -7.93 13.64 -15.03
N GLY A 191 -7.62 14.61 -15.90
CA GLY A 191 -7.92 14.54 -17.33
C GLY A 191 -7.22 13.38 -18.04
N PHE A 192 -5.94 13.14 -17.76
CA PHE A 192 -5.20 11.99 -18.31
C PHE A 192 -5.79 10.65 -17.87
N LEU A 193 -6.16 10.53 -16.59
CA LEU A 193 -6.78 9.30 -16.08
C LEU A 193 -8.12 9.02 -16.77
N LEU A 194 -8.94 10.05 -16.98
CA LEU A 194 -10.21 9.95 -17.67
C LEU A 194 -10.01 9.55 -19.14
N ALA A 195 -9.09 10.20 -19.84
CA ALA A 195 -8.76 9.89 -21.23
C ALA A 195 -8.22 8.45 -21.40
N ALA A 196 -7.29 8.03 -20.54
CA ALA A 196 -6.75 6.67 -20.56
C ALA A 196 -7.85 5.62 -20.36
N LYS A 197 -8.76 5.86 -19.42
CA LYS A 197 -9.91 4.97 -19.19
C LYS A 197 -10.85 4.91 -20.38
N SER A 198 -11.12 6.05 -21.04
CA SER A 198 -11.92 6.09 -22.27
C SER A 198 -11.27 5.26 -23.38
N ILE A 199 -9.95 5.38 -23.60
CA ILE A 199 -9.21 4.61 -24.62
C ILE A 199 -9.36 3.10 -24.41
N PHE A 200 -9.17 2.61 -23.18
CA PHE A 200 -9.35 1.18 -22.90
C PHE A 200 -10.80 0.73 -23.07
N ARG A 201 -11.78 1.61 -22.84
CA ARG A 201 -13.19 1.30 -23.02
C ARG A 201 -13.59 1.28 -24.50
N PHE A 202 -13.01 2.12 -25.37
CA PHE A 202 -13.40 2.19 -26.79
C PHE A 202 -13.26 0.84 -27.52
N GLY A 203 -12.25 0.02 -27.21
CA GLY A 203 -12.08 -1.31 -27.82
C GLY A 203 -13.19 -2.31 -27.45
N ASP A 204 -13.68 -2.25 -26.21
CA ASP A 204 -14.76 -3.12 -25.72
C ASP A 204 -16.14 -2.64 -26.23
N LEU A 205 -16.32 -1.32 -26.37
CA LEU A 205 -17.56 -0.70 -26.83
C LEU A 205 -17.78 -0.87 -28.34
N ALA A 206 -16.71 -0.90 -29.15
CA ALA A 206 -16.79 -1.12 -30.60
C ALA A 206 -17.31 -2.52 -30.97
N ASN A 207 -17.17 -3.50 -30.06
CA ASN A 207 -17.65 -4.87 -30.23
C ASN A 207 -18.98 -5.15 -29.49
N ALA A 208 -19.54 -4.16 -28.80
CA ALA A 208 -20.73 -4.34 -27.97
C ALA A 208 -22.01 -4.30 -28.82
N LYS A 209 -22.73 -5.44 -28.90
CA LYS A 209 -24.07 -5.52 -29.51
C LYS A 209 -25.17 -4.82 -28.69
N ASP A 210 -24.86 -4.31 -27.51
CA ASP A 210 -25.82 -3.87 -26.49
C ASP A 210 -25.51 -2.43 -26.02
N THR A 211 -26.14 -1.45 -26.67
CA THR A 211 -25.92 -0.01 -26.46
C THR A 211 -26.24 0.44 -25.03
N LYS A 212 -27.23 -0.17 -24.38
CA LYS A 212 -27.64 0.16 -23.01
C LYS A 212 -26.55 -0.17 -21.99
N PHE A 213 -25.84 -1.28 -22.18
CA PHE A 213 -24.73 -1.69 -21.31
C PHE A 213 -23.54 -0.72 -21.41
N THR A 214 -23.24 -0.28 -22.64
CA THR A 214 -22.22 0.73 -22.94
C THR A 214 -22.48 2.04 -22.22
N GLU A 215 -23.71 2.55 -22.31
CA GLU A 215 -24.12 3.81 -21.67
C GLU A 215 -24.07 3.71 -20.14
N TYR A 216 -24.57 2.61 -19.57
CA TYR A 216 -24.55 2.36 -18.12
C TYR A 216 -23.12 2.40 -17.55
N VAL A 217 -22.20 1.74 -18.24
CA VAL A 217 -20.78 1.68 -17.88
C VAL A 217 -20.12 3.07 -17.91
N LEU A 218 -20.42 3.86 -18.94
CA LEU A 218 -19.90 5.22 -19.09
C LEU A 218 -20.43 6.11 -17.97
N LEU A 219 -21.73 6.04 -17.68
CA LEU A 219 -22.37 6.74 -16.56
C LEU A 219 -21.77 6.35 -15.21
N GLY A 220 -21.54 5.05 -14.97
CA GLY A 220 -20.90 4.56 -13.75
C GLY A 220 -19.50 5.11 -13.55
N THR A 221 -18.72 5.18 -14.63
CA THR A 221 -17.38 5.76 -14.61
C THR A 221 -17.43 7.26 -14.31
N LEU A 222 -18.25 8.03 -15.03
CA LEU A 222 -18.38 9.48 -14.81
C LEU A 222 -18.86 9.81 -13.39
N ALA A 223 -19.84 9.06 -12.88
CA ALA A 223 -20.34 9.23 -11.50
C ALA A 223 -19.23 8.95 -10.47
N SER A 224 -18.43 7.90 -10.66
CA SER A 224 -17.29 7.59 -9.80
C SER A 224 -16.23 8.69 -9.81
N PHE A 225 -15.93 9.25 -10.98
CA PHE A 225 -14.99 10.37 -11.12
C PHE A 225 -15.51 11.63 -10.43
N MET A 226 -16.78 11.99 -10.66
CA MET A 226 -17.41 13.14 -10.02
C MET A 226 -17.35 13.05 -8.50
N LEU A 227 -17.68 11.88 -7.94
CA LEU A 227 -17.63 11.66 -6.50
C LEU A 227 -16.21 11.83 -5.94
N ALA A 228 -15.20 11.28 -6.63
CA ALA A 228 -13.79 11.45 -6.22
C ALA A 228 -13.32 12.91 -6.32
N ILE A 229 -13.76 13.66 -7.33
CA ILE A 229 -13.47 15.08 -7.47
C ILE A 229 -14.08 15.87 -6.30
N VAL A 230 -15.34 15.61 -5.96
CA VAL A 230 -16.02 16.25 -4.81
C VAL A 230 -15.30 15.95 -3.50
N ILE A 231 -14.92 14.69 -3.26
CA ILE A 231 -14.17 14.30 -2.06
C ILE A 231 -12.80 14.99 -2.03
N GLY A 232 -12.09 15.01 -3.16
CA GLY A 232 -10.76 15.63 -3.28
C GLY A 232 -10.79 17.13 -3.00
N TYR A 233 -11.71 17.87 -3.62
CA TYR A 233 -11.87 19.30 -3.35
C TYR A 233 -12.41 19.57 -1.95
N GLY A 234 -13.32 18.73 -1.45
CA GLY A 234 -13.82 18.83 -0.07
C GLY A 234 -12.69 18.71 0.95
N LEU A 235 -11.78 17.76 0.77
CA LEU A 235 -10.58 17.62 1.58
C LEU A 235 -9.66 18.85 1.45
N LEU A 236 -9.36 19.27 0.21
CA LEU A 236 -8.46 20.41 -0.05
C LEU A 236 -8.97 21.70 0.62
N LEU A 237 -10.25 22.01 0.44
CA LEU A 237 -10.89 23.19 1.02
C LEU A 237 -10.93 23.11 2.54
N SER A 238 -11.29 21.96 3.10
CA SER A 238 -11.30 21.77 4.57
C SER A 238 -9.91 21.99 5.15
N LEU A 239 -8.87 21.42 4.54
CA LEU A 239 -7.48 21.60 4.98
C LEU A 239 -7.04 23.07 4.90
N LYS A 240 -7.46 23.82 3.87
CA LYS A 240 -7.13 25.24 3.72
C LYS A 240 -7.78 26.12 4.80
N HIS A 241 -8.92 25.72 5.37
CA HIS A 241 -9.54 26.45 6.48
C HIS A 241 -8.85 26.21 7.83
N LEU A 242 -8.01 25.17 7.93
CA LEU A 242 -7.24 24.86 9.14
C LEU A 242 -5.87 25.56 9.20
N THR A 243 -5.38 26.05 8.06
CA THR A 243 -4.08 26.72 7.90
C THR A 243 -4.23 28.23 7.91
#